data_AF-A0A1H0NUC8-F1
#
_entry.id   AF-A0A1H0NUC8-F1
#
_cell.length_a   1.000
_cell.length_b   1.000
_cell.length_c   1.000
_cell.angle_alpha   90.00
_cell.angle_beta   90.00
_cell.angle_gamma   90.00
#
_symmetry.space_group_name_H-M   'P 1'
#
loop_
_entity.id
_entity.type
_entity.pdbx_description
1 polymer ?
#
loop_
_entity_poly.entity_id
_entity_poly.type
_entity_poly.pdbx_seq_one_letter_code
_entity_poly.pdbx_strand_id
1 'polypeptide(L)'
;MAAAGDASTTVASGGGEQIAFWILAPLALLGGVGMVLAKGAVHSALWLVLTMLSLGCLYMAQGAEFLGFAQIIVYTGAIMMLFLFVLMLTGREAGDSVIEVLRGQRIKAICIGIGFVGLLVAALVRALRVTESVGLGPAMAQRGPIGSLAAALFTDYLFPFELTSALLITAAVGAMVLAHVERAPGEKKTQRQRVHERMRSDRMSPLPGPGVFATSSSNATPALLPDGSIAPGSVSKLVERSEAVRVATRNSQGRSLAALETAEHPHRLEPADTDSEHTIAVPNGDHR
;
A
#
# COMPACT_ATOMS: atom_id res chain seq x y z
N MET A 1 -67.64 -21.29 12.39
CA MET A 1 -66.57 -22.26 12.65
C MET A 1 -66.26 -22.98 11.35
N ALA A 2 -65.40 -22.39 10.53
CA ALA A 2 -64.83 -23.01 9.34
C ALA A 2 -63.35 -22.65 9.35
N ALA A 3 -62.52 -23.64 9.65
CA ALA A 3 -61.09 -23.52 9.76
C ALA A 3 -60.50 -23.24 8.36
N ALA A 4 -60.02 -22.01 8.15
CA ALA A 4 -59.13 -21.70 7.05
C ALA A 4 -57.78 -22.36 7.36
N GLY A 5 -57.38 -23.32 6.52
CA GLY A 5 -56.12 -24.02 6.67
C GLY A 5 -54.94 -23.08 6.43
N ASP A 6 -53.98 -23.10 7.36
CA ASP A 6 -52.63 -22.56 7.21
C ASP A 6 -51.94 -23.20 6.01
N ALA A 7 -52.00 -22.53 4.86
CA ALA A 7 -51.10 -22.78 3.76
C ALA A 7 -49.90 -21.83 3.89
N SER A 8 -49.06 -22.07 4.91
CA SER A 8 -47.70 -21.55 4.93
C SER A 8 -46.93 -22.24 3.81
N THR A 9 -46.97 -21.68 2.60
CA THR A 9 -46.14 -22.09 1.47
C THR A 9 -44.70 -21.72 1.77
N THR A 10 -44.04 -22.55 2.58
CA THR A 10 -42.59 -22.55 2.73
C THR A 10 -42.02 -22.87 1.35
N VAL A 11 -41.54 -21.84 0.64
CA VAL A 11 -40.72 -22.04 -0.56
C VAL A 11 -39.52 -22.87 -0.11
N ALA A 12 -39.51 -24.15 -0.45
CA ALA A 12 -38.41 -25.03 -0.08
C ALA A 12 -37.16 -24.53 -0.80
N SER A 13 -36.20 -23.98 -0.04
CA SER A 13 -34.90 -23.62 -0.57
C SER A 13 -34.24 -24.90 -1.13
N GLY A 14 -33.73 -24.81 -2.35
CA GLY A 14 -33.09 -25.95 -3.01
C GLY A 14 -31.91 -26.44 -2.17
N GLY A 15 -31.66 -27.75 -2.13
CA GLY A 15 -30.55 -28.31 -1.34
C GLY A 15 -29.19 -27.64 -1.64
N GLY A 16 -28.96 -27.23 -2.89
CA GLY A 16 -27.76 -26.47 -3.28
C GLY A 16 -27.65 -25.08 -2.64
N GLU A 17 -28.76 -24.36 -2.49
CA GLU A 17 -28.78 -23.04 -1.82
C GLU A 17 -28.46 -23.18 -0.33
N GLN A 18 -29.03 -24.18 0.34
CA GLN A 18 -28.76 -24.45 1.75
C GLN A 18 -27.29 -24.83 1.98
N ILE A 19 -26.73 -25.69 1.12
CA ILE A 19 -25.31 -26.07 1.18
C ILE A 19 -24.43 -24.83 0.97
N ALA A 20 -24.73 -24.01 -0.04
CA ALA A 20 -24.00 -22.77 -0.29
C ALA A 20 -24.05 -21.83 0.92
N PHE A 21 -25.22 -21.66 1.56
CA PHE A 21 -25.37 -20.85 2.76
C PHE A 21 -24.51 -21.35 3.92
N TRP A 22 -24.58 -22.65 4.23
CA TRP A 22 -23.84 -23.23 5.35
C TRP A 22 -22.32 -23.21 5.17
N ILE A 23 -21.83 -23.07 3.94
CA ILE A 23 -20.40 -22.90 3.64
C ILE A 23 -20.02 -21.41 3.64
N LEU A 24 -20.77 -20.57 2.92
CA LEU A 24 -20.44 -19.16 2.70
C LEU A 24 -20.69 -18.28 3.93
N ALA A 25 -21.71 -18.55 4.73
CA ALA A 25 -22.04 -17.72 5.89
C ALA A 25 -20.95 -17.79 6.99
N PRO A 26 -20.44 -18.98 7.40
CA PRO A 26 -19.28 -19.05 8.29
C PRO A 26 -18.03 -18.44 7.68
N LEU A 27 -17.80 -18.61 6.38
CA LEU A 27 -16.64 -18.03 5.69
C LEU A 27 -16.68 -16.49 5.70
N ALA A 28 -17.85 -15.90 5.46
CA ALA A 28 -18.07 -14.47 5.55
C ALA A 28 -17.82 -13.93 6.97
N LEU A 29 -18.30 -14.66 7.99
CA LEU A 29 -18.11 -14.32 9.40
C LEU A 29 -16.63 -14.42 9.81
N LEU A 30 -15.96 -15.50 9.43
CA LEU A 30 -14.53 -15.69 9.64
C LEU A 30 -13.72 -14.58 8.96
N GLY A 31 -14.12 -14.15 7.77
CA GLY A 31 -13.51 -13.00 7.11
C GLY A 31 -13.69 -11.69 7.88
N GLY A 32 -14.88 -11.44 8.41
CA GLY A 32 -15.15 -10.23 9.21
C GLY A 32 -14.32 -10.21 10.49
N VAL A 33 -14.27 -11.34 11.20
CA VAL A 33 -13.45 -11.50 12.41
C VAL A 33 -11.96 -11.41 12.07
N GLY A 34 -11.52 -12.09 11.00
CA GLY A 34 -10.14 -12.11 10.52
C GLY A 34 -9.63 -10.72 10.14
N MET A 35 -10.48 -9.88 9.53
CA MET A 35 -10.14 -8.49 9.19
C MET A 35 -9.76 -7.68 10.44
N VAL A 36 -10.53 -7.81 11.53
CA VAL A 36 -10.31 -7.06 12.77
C VAL A 36 -9.11 -7.60 13.56
N LEU A 37 -8.86 -8.91 13.50
CA LEU A 37 -7.76 -9.55 14.21
C LEU A 37 -6.42 -9.45 13.47
N ALA A 38 -6.43 -9.16 12.16
CA ALA A 38 -5.23 -9.07 11.35
C ALA A 38 -4.35 -7.87 11.77
N LYS A 39 -3.08 -8.16 12.06
CA LYS A 39 -2.09 -7.14 12.47
C LYS A 39 -1.60 -6.29 11.29
N GLY A 40 -1.56 -6.88 10.09
CA GLY A 40 -1.12 -6.20 8.87
C GLY A 40 -2.30 -5.64 8.08
N ALA A 41 -2.20 -4.39 7.63
CA ALA A 41 -3.24 -3.72 6.85
C ALA A 41 -3.62 -4.49 5.57
N VAL A 42 -2.63 -5.07 4.87
CA VAL A 42 -2.87 -5.89 3.66
C VAL A 42 -3.64 -7.16 4.00
N HIS A 43 -3.26 -7.87 5.07
CA HIS A 43 -3.95 -9.09 5.51
C HIS A 43 -5.38 -8.78 5.94
N SER A 44 -5.59 -7.67 6.66
CA SER A 44 -6.92 -7.19 7.05
C SER A 44 -7.82 -6.98 5.82
N ALA A 45 -7.30 -6.30 4.80
CA ALA A 45 -8.02 -6.07 3.56
C ALA A 45 -8.30 -7.37 2.76
N LEU A 46 -7.39 -8.34 2.74
CA LEU A 46 -7.64 -9.65 2.13
C LEU A 46 -8.77 -10.43 2.83
N TRP A 47 -8.84 -10.36 4.16
CA TRP A 47 -9.96 -10.93 4.90
C TRP A 47 -11.30 -10.22 4.58
N LEU A 48 -11.27 -8.90 4.34
CA LEU A 48 -12.44 -8.16 3.88
C LEU A 48 -12.87 -8.55 2.47
N VAL A 49 -11.92 -8.78 1.54
CA VAL A 49 -12.20 -9.34 0.20
C VAL A 49 -12.96 -10.65 0.31
N LEU A 50 -12.51 -11.56 1.20
CA LEU A 50 -13.16 -12.84 1.42
C LEU A 50 -14.62 -12.66 1.86
N THR A 51 -14.88 -11.75 2.80
CA THR A 51 -16.25 -11.44 3.25
C THR A 51 -17.11 -10.85 2.13
N MET A 52 -16.60 -9.89 1.38
CA MET A 52 -17.34 -9.24 0.29
C MET A 52 -17.67 -10.21 -0.85
N LEU A 53 -16.73 -11.10 -1.20
CA LEU A 53 -16.96 -12.16 -2.19
C LEU A 53 -17.98 -13.19 -1.68
N SER A 54 -17.88 -13.60 -0.41
CA SER A 54 -18.84 -14.53 0.20
C SER A 54 -20.26 -13.94 0.23
N LEU A 55 -20.39 -12.65 0.55
CA LEU A 55 -21.66 -11.91 0.48
C LEU A 55 -22.21 -11.84 -0.96
N GLY A 56 -21.35 -11.58 -1.95
CA GLY A 56 -21.76 -11.59 -3.36
C GLY A 56 -22.36 -12.94 -3.79
N CYS A 57 -21.69 -14.04 -3.43
CA CYS A 57 -22.21 -15.39 -3.67
C CYS A 57 -23.51 -15.66 -2.91
N LEU A 58 -23.65 -15.20 -1.65
CA LEU A 58 -24.88 -15.32 -0.87
C LEU A 58 -26.04 -14.52 -1.47
N TYR A 59 -25.79 -13.37 -2.09
CA TYR A 59 -26.82 -12.62 -2.82
C TYR A 59 -27.29 -13.38 -4.06
N MET A 60 -26.36 -13.97 -4.81
CA MET A 60 -26.73 -14.80 -5.97
C MET A 60 -27.54 -16.03 -5.53
N ALA A 61 -27.14 -16.69 -4.44
CA ALA A 61 -27.88 -17.84 -3.89
C ALA A 61 -29.32 -17.47 -3.48
N GLN A 62 -29.54 -16.24 -3.00
CA GLN A 62 -30.87 -15.72 -2.63
C GLN A 62 -31.68 -15.15 -3.81
N GLY A 63 -31.25 -15.37 -5.06
CA GLY A 63 -31.95 -14.89 -6.27
C GLY A 63 -31.72 -13.40 -6.58
N ALA A 64 -30.79 -12.74 -5.90
CA ALA A 64 -30.41 -11.35 -6.14
C ALA A 64 -29.15 -11.25 -7.00
N GLU A 65 -29.19 -11.81 -8.22
CA GLU A 65 -28.03 -11.93 -9.12
C GLU A 65 -27.39 -10.58 -9.46
N PHE A 66 -28.21 -9.58 -9.82
CA PHE A 66 -27.72 -8.24 -10.12
C PHE A 66 -26.97 -7.63 -8.93
N LEU A 67 -27.51 -7.77 -7.72
CA LEU A 67 -26.87 -7.26 -6.50
C LEU A 67 -25.59 -8.03 -6.19
N GLY A 68 -25.56 -9.35 -6.42
CA GLY A 68 -24.37 -10.19 -6.29
C GLY A 68 -23.25 -9.76 -7.23
N PHE A 69 -23.55 -9.55 -8.52
CA PHE A 69 -22.56 -9.05 -9.48
C PHE A 69 -22.09 -7.63 -9.14
N ALA A 70 -23.01 -6.73 -8.77
CA ALA A 70 -22.64 -5.38 -8.32
C ALA A 70 -21.73 -5.43 -7.08
N GLN A 71 -21.97 -6.35 -6.15
CA GLN A 71 -21.12 -6.58 -4.98
C GLN A 71 -19.69 -6.94 -5.39
N ILE A 72 -19.54 -7.87 -6.32
CA ILE A 72 -18.23 -8.34 -6.77
C ILE A 72 -17.51 -7.26 -7.58
N ILE A 73 -18.20 -6.60 -8.52
CA ILE A 73 -17.58 -5.62 -9.42
C ILE A 73 -17.25 -4.31 -8.68
N VAL A 74 -18.18 -3.77 -7.89
CA VAL A 74 -18.03 -2.44 -7.28
C VAL A 74 -17.31 -2.54 -5.95
N TYR A 75 -17.80 -3.35 -5.00
CA TYR A 75 -17.23 -3.40 -3.66
C TYR A 75 -15.90 -4.17 -3.65
N THR A 76 -15.89 -5.40 -4.17
CA THR A 76 -14.67 -6.22 -4.20
C THR A 76 -13.70 -5.79 -5.31
N GLY A 77 -14.22 -5.35 -6.46
CA GLY A 77 -13.40 -4.92 -7.59
C GLY A 77 -12.87 -3.51 -7.40
N ALA A 78 -13.72 -2.49 -7.53
CA ALA A 78 -13.27 -1.10 -7.54
C ALA A 78 -12.84 -0.57 -6.17
N ILE A 79 -13.73 -0.64 -5.17
CA ILE A 79 -13.51 0.01 -3.86
C ILE A 79 -12.37 -0.68 -3.12
N MET A 80 -12.38 -2.01 -3.06
CA MET A 80 -11.34 -2.76 -2.35
C MET A 80 -9.97 -2.63 -3.00
N MET A 81 -9.87 -2.66 -4.33
CA MET A 81 -8.58 -2.48 -5.01
C MET A 81 -8.03 -1.07 -4.79
N LEU A 82 -8.90 -0.04 -4.81
CA LEU A 82 -8.48 1.32 -4.44
C LEU A 82 -7.97 1.37 -2.99
N PHE A 83 -8.69 0.74 -2.07
CA PHE A 83 -8.28 0.71 -0.66
C PHE A 83 -6.95 -0.02 -0.48
N LEU A 84 -6.76 -1.19 -1.10
CA LEU A 84 -5.51 -1.94 -1.10
C LEU A 84 -4.36 -1.12 -1.67
N PHE A 85 -4.58 -0.43 -2.78
CA PHE A 85 -3.59 0.46 -3.39
C PHE A 85 -3.17 1.57 -2.43
N VAL A 86 -4.14 2.27 -1.82
CA VAL A 86 -3.87 3.36 -0.87
C VAL A 86 -3.15 2.85 0.38
N LEU A 87 -3.59 1.71 0.94
CA LEU A 87 -2.93 1.09 2.09
C LEU A 87 -1.48 0.71 1.76
N MET A 88 -1.24 0.13 0.58
CA MET A 88 0.09 -0.27 0.15
C MET A 88 1.00 0.94 -0.09
N LEU A 89 0.49 2.01 -0.71
CA LEU A 89 1.22 3.27 -0.87
C LEU A 89 1.57 3.93 0.46
N THR A 90 0.70 3.80 1.47
CA THR A 90 0.91 4.41 2.79
C THR A 90 1.99 3.69 3.60
N GLY A 91 2.33 2.44 3.24
CA GLY A 91 3.55 1.76 3.71
C GLY A 91 3.68 1.57 5.23
N ARG A 92 2.63 1.81 6.03
CA ARG A 92 2.66 1.57 7.47
C ARG A 92 2.40 0.09 7.74
N GLU A 93 3.48 -0.67 7.88
CA GLU A 93 3.46 -1.81 8.79
C GLU A 93 3.33 -1.25 10.20
N ALA A 94 2.09 -1.11 10.68
CA ALA A 94 1.81 -0.73 12.05
C ALA A 94 2.26 -1.87 12.97
N GLY A 95 3.56 -1.93 13.23
CA GLY A 95 4.11 -2.58 14.42
C GLY A 95 3.77 -1.73 15.63
N ASP A 96 2.48 -1.51 15.89
CA ASP A 96 2.06 -0.80 17.09
C ASP A 96 2.24 -1.75 18.27
N SER A 97 3.21 -1.39 19.13
CA SER A 97 3.25 -1.84 20.50
C SER A 97 1.88 -1.55 21.12
N VAL A 98 1.24 -2.60 21.65
CA VAL A 98 -0.04 -2.55 22.37
C VAL A 98 0.16 -1.81 23.69
N ILE A 99 0.42 -0.51 23.63
CA ILE A 99 0.45 0.35 24.80
C ILE A 99 -0.96 0.91 24.91
N GLU A 100 -1.77 0.23 25.70
CA GLU A 100 -3.12 0.68 26.02
C GLU A 100 -3.01 2.01 26.77
N VAL A 101 -3.24 3.13 26.07
CA VAL A 101 -3.24 4.48 26.66
C VAL A 101 -4.28 4.62 27.77
N LEU A 102 -5.35 3.82 27.71
CA LEU A 102 -6.39 3.69 28.72
C LEU A 102 -6.52 2.23 29.16
N ARG A 103 -6.09 1.92 30.39
CA ARG A 103 -6.19 0.56 30.96
C ARG A 103 -7.64 0.07 30.95
N GLY A 104 -7.90 -1.08 30.32
CA GLY A 104 -9.21 -1.74 30.31
C GLY A 104 -10.19 -1.27 29.23
N GLN A 105 -9.77 -0.40 28.31
CA GLN A 105 -10.60 0.00 27.17
C GLN A 105 -10.97 -1.19 26.29
N ARG A 106 -10.04 -2.10 26.01
CA ARG A 106 -10.30 -3.27 25.15
C ARG A 106 -11.36 -4.20 25.73
N ILE A 107 -11.33 -4.44 27.05
CA ILE A 107 -12.33 -5.29 27.73
C ILE A 107 -13.71 -4.63 27.65
N LYS A 108 -13.80 -3.32 27.93
CA LYS A 108 -15.06 -2.57 27.81
C LYS A 108 -15.59 -2.59 26.37
N ALA A 109 -14.73 -2.39 25.37
CA ALA A 109 -15.11 -2.44 23.96
C ALA A 109 -15.63 -3.83 23.55
N ILE A 110 -14.97 -4.90 24.00
CA ILE A 110 -15.44 -6.28 23.76
C ILE A 110 -16.79 -6.52 24.43
N CYS A 111 -16.96 -6.14 25.71
CA CYS A 111 -18.22 -6.29 26.41
C CYS A 111 -19.37 -5.53 25.72
N ILE A 112 -19.12 -4.28 25.30
CA ILE A 112 -20.12 -3.48 24.56
C ILE A 112 -20.41 -4.13 23.19
N GLY A 113 -19.39 -4.60 22.48
CA GLY A 113 -19.56 -5.28 21.19
C GLY A 113 -20.42 -6.54 21.30
N ILE A 114 -20.13 -7.40 22.28
CA ILE A 114 -20.92 -8.61 22.54
C ILE A 114 -22.35 -8.24 22.97
N GLY A 115 -22.50 -7.25 23.86
CA GLY A 115 -23.80 -6.76 24.28
C GLY A 115 -24.64 -6.23 23.12
N PHE A 116 -24.02 -5.51 22.19
CA PHE A 116 -24.66 -4.98 20.99
C PHE A 116 -25.09 -6.10 20.03
N VAL A 117 -24.24 -7.11 19.79
CA VAL A 117 -24.62 -8.29 19.00
C VAL A 117 -25.78 -9.02 19.66
N GLY A 118 -25.75 -9.21 20.99
CA GLY A 118 -26.85 -9.82 21.74
C GLY A 118 -28.16 -9.05 21.59
N LEU A 119 -28.11 -7.72 21.65
CA LEU A 119 -29.27 -6.85 21.42
C LEU A 119 -29.83 -7.01 19.99
N LEU A 120 -28.97 -7.01 18.97
CA LEU A 120 -29.39 -7.20 17.57
C LEU A 120 -30.01 -8.58 17.35
N VAL A 121 -29.43 -9.64 17.91
CA VAL A 121 -29.98 -11.00 17.82
C VAL A 121 -31.34 -11.08 18.54
N ALA A 122 -31.46 -10.50 19.73
CA ALA A 122 -32.73 -10.47 20.45
C ALA A 122 -33.82 -9.70 19.69
N ALA A 123 -33.47 -8.55 19.10
CA ALA A 123 -34.38 -7.77 18.26
C ALA A 123 -34.80 -8.57 17.01
N LEU A 124 -33.86 -9.25 16.36
CA LEU A 124 -34.13 -10.09 15.20
C LEU A 124 -35.05 -11.27 15.54
N VAL A 125 -34.75 -12.02 16.61
CA VAL A 125 -35.59 -13.14 17.07
C VAL A 125 -37.00 -12.67 17.42
N ARG A 126 -37.13 -11.49 18.06
CA ARG A 126 -38.43 -10.89 18.33
C ARG A 126 -39.17 -10.54 17.03
N ALA A 127 -38.50 -9.90 16.08
CA ALA A 127 -39.10 -9.54 14.80
C ALA A 127 -39.58 -10.77 14.02
N LEU A 128 -38.77 -11.83 13.96
CA LEU A 128 -39.11 -13.08 13.28
C LEU A 128 -40.26 -13.86 13.93
N ARG A 129 -40.55 -13.62 15.22
CA ARG A 129 -41.69 -14.24 15.92
C ARG A 129 -42.99 -13.45 15.79
N VAL A 130 -42.90 -12.14 15.55
CA VAL A 130 -44.05 -11.22 15.56
C VAL A 130 -44.52 -10.86 14.15
N THR A 131 -43.60 -10.84 13.18
CA THR A 131 -43.88 -10.41 11.81
C THR A 131 -44.03 -11.62 10.90
N GLU A 132 -45.15 -11.70 10.19
CA GLU A 132 -45.33 -12.68 9.12
C GLU A 132 -44.48 -12.33 7.90
N SER A 133 -43.94 -13.37 7.26
CA SER A 133 -43.19 -13.26 6.00
C SER A 133 -44.13 -12.81 4.88
N VAL A 134 -44.06 -11.53 4.52
CA VAL A 134 -44.64 -11.06 3.26
C VAL A 134 -43.72 -11.55 2.13
N GLY A 135 -44.16 -12.57 1.40
CA GLY A 135 -43.38 -13.16 0.31
C GLY A 135 -43.05 -12.15 -0.80
N LEU A 136 -42.32 -12.62 -1.82
CA LEU A 136 -41.98 -11.81 -2.99
C LEU A 136 -43.26 -11.35 -3.69
N GLY A 137 -43.49 -10.03 -3.74
CA GLY A 137 -44.72 -9.44 -4.27
C GLY A 137 -44.94 -9.71 -5.77
N PRO A 138 -46.17 -9.51 -6.28
CA PRO A 138 -46.56 -9.83 -7.66
C PRO A 138 -45.73 -9.08 -8.73
N ALA A 139 -45.12 -7.95 -8.37
CA ALA A 139 -44.23 -7.19 -9.25
C ALA A 139 -42.99 -7.99 -9.68
N MET A 140 -42.44 -8.86 -8.81
CA MET A 140 -41.30 -9.73 -9.13
C MET A 140 -41.66 -10.75 -10.20
N ALA A 141 -42.87 -11.30 -10.14
CA ALA A 141 -43.33 -12.35 -11.05
C ALA A 141 -43.60 -11.84 -12.48
N GLN A 142 -43.94 -10.55 -12.66
CA GLN A 142 -44.31 -10.00 -13.97
C GLN A 142 -43.13 -9.40 -14.75
N ARG A 143 -42.15 -8.79 -14.06
CA ARG A 143 -41.05 -8.03 -14.71
C ARG A 143 -39.68 -8.62 -14.47
N GLY A 144 -39.59 -9.69 -13.67
CA GLY A 144 -38.33 -10.27 -13.20
C GLY A 144 -37.55 -9.33 -12.27
N PRO A 145 -36.49 -9.82 -11.61
CA PRO A 145 -35.77 -9.08 -10.57
C PRO A 145 -35.18 -7.74 -11.02
N ILE A 146 -34.60 -7.71 -12.22
CA ILE A 146 -33.95 -6.52 -12.77
C ILE A 146 -35.00 -5.50 -13.24
N GLY A 147 -36.05 -5.96 -13.92
CA GLY A 147 -37.09 -5.06 -14.46
C GLY A 147 -37.87 -4.34 -13.37
N SER A 148 -38.18 -5.03 -12.27
CA SER A 148 -38.80 -4.40 -11.10
C SER A 148 -37.87 -3.46 -10.35
N LEU A 149 -36.56 -3.77 -10.27
CA LEU A 149 -35.58 -2.89 -9.64
C LEU A 149 -35.45 -1.59 -10.44
N ALA A 150 -35.35 -1.70 -11.77
CA ALA A 150 -35.32 -0.54 -12.66
C ALA A 150 -36.59 0.30 -12.54
N ALA A 151 -37.77 -0.33 -12.54
CA ALA A 151 -39.03 0.38 -12.35
C ALA A 151 -39.03 1.16 -11.02
N ALA A 152 -38.73 0.51 -9.90
CA ALA A 152 -38.66 1.17 -8.60
C ALA A 152 -37.63 2.31 -8.57
N LEU A 153 -36.46 2.13 -9.21
CA LEU A 153 -35.39 3.13 -9.24
C LEU A 153 -35.81 4.40 -10.01
N PHE A 154 -36.57 4.24 -11.10
CA PHE A 154 -36.97 5.36 -11.96
C PHE A 154 -38.37 5.92 -11.65
N THR A 155 -39.18 5.26 -10.82
CA THR A 155 -40.48 5.80 -10.35
C THR A 155 -40.40 6.28 -8.92
N ASP A 156 -40.17 5.37 -7.97
CA ASP A 156 -40.34 5.64 -6.53
C ASP A 156 -39.07 6.24 -5.93
N TYR A 157 -37.91 5.82 -6.44
CA TYR A 157 -36.59 6.22 -5.96
C TYR A 157 -35.82 7.15 -6.92
N LEU A 158 -36.54 7.83 -7.82
CA LEU A 158 -35.92 8.73 -8.79
C LEU A 158 -35.11 9.84 -8.11
N PHE A 159 -35.65 10.44 -7.05
CA PHE A 159 -34.97 11.51 -6.32
C PHE A 159 -33.70 11.03 -5.58
N PRO A 160 -33.72 9.93 -4.79
CA PRO A 160 -32.50 9.34 -4.25
C PRO A 160 -31.47 8.95 -5.32
N PHE A 161 -31.91 8.46 -6.48
CA PHE A 161 -31.03 8.13 -7.59
C PHE A 161 -30.30 9.37 -8.14
N GLU A 162 -31.03 10.47 -8.33
CA GLU A 162 -30.44 11.74 -8.78
C GLU A 162 -29.48 12.32 -7.74
N LEU A 163 -29.86 12.27 -6.45
CA LEU A 163 -28.99 12.72 -5.35
C LEU A 163 -27.71 11.90 -5.26
N THR A 164 -27.78 10.58 -5.47
CA THR A 164 -26.60 9.71 -5.51
C THR A 164 -25.70 10.06 -6.70
N SER A 165 -26.28 10.40 -7.85
CA SER A 165 -25.50 10.84 -9.01
C SER A 165 -24.76 12.15 -8.74
N ALA A 166 -25.44 13.12 -8.12
CA ALA A 166 -24.81 14.37 -7.68
C ALA A 166 -23.72 14.14 -6.62
N LEU A 167 -23.92 13.20 -5.70
CA LEU A 167 -22.94 12.80 -4.70
C LEU A 167 -21.69 12.21 -5.36
N LEU A 168 -21.83 11.34 -6.37
CA LEU A 168 -20.69 10.75 -7.09
C LEU A 168 -19.88 11.81 -7.86
N ILE A 169 -20.54 12.77 -8.51
CA ILE A 169 -19.86 13.90 -9.18
C ILE A 169 -19.10 14.73 -8.13
N THR A 170 -19.76 15.06 -7.03
CA THR A 170 -19.16 15.85 -5.95
C THR A 170 -17.98 15.12 -5.31
N ALA A 171 -18.09 13.81 -5.08
CA ALA A 171 -17.00 12.99 -4.55
C ALA A 171 -15.81 12.92 -5.52
N ALA A 172 -16.06 12.78 -6.83
CA ALA A 172 -15.01 12.78 -7.84
C ALA A 172 -14.27 14.13 -7.91
N VAL A 173 -15.00 15.25 -7.91
CA VAL A 173 -14.41 16.59 -7.87
C VAL A 173 -13.66 16.82 -6.57
N GLY A 174 -14.25 16.44 -5.43
CA GLY A 174 -13.62 16.55 -4.11
C GLY A 174 -12.32 15.75 -4.01
N ALA A 175 -12.31 14.51 -4.52
CA ALA A 175 -11.11 13.69 -4.60
C ALA A 175 -10.05 14.30 -5.53
N MET A 176 -10.44 14.83 -6.68
CA MET A 176 -9.53 15.50 -7.63
C MET A 176 -8.86 16.73 -6.99
N VAL A 177 -9.64 17.58 -6.31
CA VAL A 177 -9.13 18.78 -5.63
C VAL A 177 -8.23 18.40 -4.46
N LEU A 178 -8.62 17.41 -3.65
CA LEU A 178 -7.81 16.98 -2.50
C LEU A 178 -6.51 16.27 -2.90
N ALA A 179 -6.54 15.49 -3.99
CA ALA A 179 -5.35 14.84 -4.54
C ALA A 179 -4.45 15.80 -5.33
N HIS A 180 -4.94 17.01 -5.64
CA HIS A 180 -4.15 18.03 -6.31
C HIS A 180 -3.12 18.61 -5.34
N VAL A 181 -1.91 18.05 -5.37
CA VAL A 181 -0.77 18.61 -4.65
C VAL A 181 -0.26 19.82 -5.43
N GLU A 182 -0.66 21.02 -5.01
CA GLU A 182 0.00 22.26 -5.44
C GLU A 182 1.46 22.22 -4.98
N ARG A 183 2.36 21.94 -5.92
CA ARG A 183 3.78 22.15 -5.69
C ARG A 183 4.03 23.64 -5.76
N ALA A 184 4.55 24.23 -4.69
CA ALA A 184 4.88 25.64 -4.66
C ALA A 184 5.74 25.99 -5.90
N PRO A 185 5.33 26.97 -6.74
CA PRO A 185 6.11 27.36 -7.90
C PRO A 185 7.48 27.87 -7.44
N GLY A 186 8.53 27.07 -7.67
CA GLY A 186 9.91 27.37 -7.26
C GLY A 186 10.69 26.21 -6.63
N GLU A 187 10.03 25.10 -6.28
CA GLU A 187 10.69 24.00 -5.53
C GLU A 187 11.76 23.25 -6.34
N LYS A 188 11.56 23.13 -7.67
CA LYS A 188 12.59 22.61 -8.58
C LYS A 188 13.23 23.77 -9.33
N LYS A 189 14.37 24.25 -8.83
CA LYS A 189 15.23 25.17 -9.59
C LYS A 189 15.52 24.54 -10.95
N THR A 190 15.24 25.28 -12.02
CA THR A 190 15.57 24.84 -13.38
C THR A 190 17.09 24.66 -13.49
N GLN A 191 17.55 23.83 -14.44
CA GLN A 191 19.00 23.64 -14.65
C GLN A 191 19.72 24.98 -14.87
N ARG A 192 19.10 25.91 -15.63
CA ARG A 192 19.60 27.27 -15.86
C ARG A 192 19.70 28.11 -14.58
N GLN A 193 18.71 28.02 -13.68
CA GLN A 193 18.74 28.71 -12.38
C GLN A 193 19.86 28.16 -11.50
N ARG A 194 20.05 26.83 -11.45
CA ARG A 194 21.15 26.21 -10.69
C ARG A 194 22.52 26.62 -11.22
N VAL A 195 22.68 26.72 -12.54
CA VAL A 195 23.92 27.20 -13.16
C VAL A 195 24.16 28.67 -12.81
N HIS A 196 23.15 29.53 -12.88
CA HIS A 196 23.28 30.95 -12.50
C HIS A 196 23.64 31.14 -11.02
N GLU A 197 23.01 30.39 -10.11
CA GLU A 197 23.38 30.43 -8.69
C GLU A 197 24.81 29.94 -8.47
N ARG A 198 25.23 28.92 -9.22
CA ARG A 198 26.59 28.39 -9.14
C ARG A 198 27.63 29.38 -9.68
N MET A 199 27.31 30.08 -10.76
CA MET A 199 28.12 31.17 -11.33
C MET A 199 28.26 32.37 -10.38
N ARG A 200 27.24 32.60 -9.54
CA ARG A 200 27.27 33.62 -8.47
C ARG A 200 27.88 33.13 -7.16
N SER A 201 28.16 31.83 -7.05
CA SER A 201 28.79 31.20 -5.89
C SER A 201 30.29 31.12 -6.11
N ASP A 202 31.05 31.09 -5.02
CA ASP A 202 32.51 30.92 -5.01
C ASP A 202 32.98 29.58 -5.61
N ARG A 203 32.05 28.60 -5.75
CA ARG A 203 32.34 27.28 -6.33
C ARG A 203 31.53 27.04 -7.59
N MET A 204 32.23 26.79 -8.70
CA MET A 204 31.66 26.48 -10.02
C MET A 204 31.39 24.99 -10.26
N SER A 205 31.91 24.11 -9.40
CA SER A 205 31.64 22.67 -9.41
C SER A 205 30.46 22.29 -8.49
N PRO A 206 29.73 21.19 -8.76
CA PRO A 206 28.81 20.61 -7.79
C PRO A 206 29.55 20.18 -6.51
N LEU A 207 28.82 20.11 -5.39
CA LEU A 207 29.37 19.49 -4.18
C LEU A 207 29.73 18.02 -4.47
N PRO A 208 30.85 17.52 -3.93
CA PRO A 208 31.20 16.11 -4.06
C PRO A 208 30.13 15.27 -3.38
N GLY A 209 29.73 14.18 -4.02
CA GLY A 209 28.79 13.21 -3.44
C GLY A 209 29.41 12.52 -2.21
N PRO A 210 28.59 11.91 -1.34
CA PRO A 210 29.07 11.08 -0.25
C PRO A 210 30.07 10.02 -0.74
N GLY A 211 31.08 9.71 0.07
CA GLY A 211 32.05 8.66 -0.21
C GLY A 211 33.15 8.98 -1.24
N VAL A 212 33.15 10.16 -1.87
CA VAL A 212 34.22 10.56 -2.81
C VAL A 212 35.56 10.68 -2.05
N PHE A 213 36.60 9.97 -2.50
CA PHE A 213 37.89 9.78 -1.82
C PHE A 213 37.82 9.10 -0.44
N ALA A 214 36.68 8.53 -0.05
CA ALA A 214 36.55 7.72 1.16
C ALA A 214 36.64 6.22 0.84
N THR A 215 36.91 5.41 1.86
CA THR A 215 37.02 3.94 1.74
C THR A 215 35.65 3.22 1.70
N SER A 216 34.55 3.96 1.71
CA SER A 216 33.18 3.41 1.73
C SER A 216 32.22 4.28 0.92
N SER A 217 31.33 3.64 0.18
CA SER A 217 30.31 4.25 -0.70
C SER A 217 28.95 4.49 -0.03
N SER A 218 28.89 4.50 1.30
CA SER A 218 27.64 4.78 2.05
C SER A 218 27.23 6.26 1.95
N ASN A 219 25.92 6.52 1.93
CA ASN A 219 25.35 7.88 1.94
C ASN A 219 25.61 8.65 3.26
N ALA A 220 26.00 7.94 4.32
CA ALA A 220 26.39 8.49 5.60
C ALA A 220 27.90 8.79 5.70
N THR A 221 28.70 8.31 4.75
CA THR A 221 30.14 8.54 4.71
C THR A 221 30.42 9.86 3.97
N PRO A 222 31.05 10.87 4.60
CA PRO A 222 31.35 12.11 3.91
C PRO A 222 32.47 11.94 2.89
N ALA A 223 32.51 12.85 1.91
CA ALA A 223 33.63 12.94 1.00
C ALA A 223 34.87 13.50 1.70
N LEU A 224 36.05 13.02 1.30
CA LEU A 224 37.33 13.51 1.79
C LEU A 224 38.01 14.40 0.75
N LEU A 225 38.74 15.39 1.22
CA LEU A 225 39.65 16.20 0.42
C LEU A 225 40.99 15.47 0.25
N PRO A 226 41.84 15.89 -0.71
CA PRO A 226 43.17 15.28 -0.91
C PRO A 226 44.09 15.32 0.33
N ASP A 227 43.82 16.24 1.26
CA ASP A 227 44.51 16.37 2.56
C ASP A 227 43.92 15.44 3.65
N GLY A 228 42.91 14.64 3.32
CA GLY A 228 42.21 13.75 4.25
C GLY A 228 41.16 14.44 5.13
N SER A 229 40.94 15.75 4.98
CA SER A 229 39.91 16.49 5.71
C SER A 229 38.51 16.26 5.11
N ILE A 230 37.46 16.53 5.88
CA ILE A 230 36.06 16.30 5.45
C ILE A 230 35.61 17.43 4.52
N ALA A 231 35.13 17.08 3.32
CA ALA A 231 34.55 18.04 2.39
C ALA A 231 33.21 18.57 2.93
N PRO A 232 33.08 19.90 3.17
CA PRO A 232 31.87 20.48 3.76
C PRO A 232 30.67 20.34 2.81
N GLY A 233 29.55 19.87 3.35
CA GLY A 233 28.29 19.71 2.61
C GLY A 233 28.19 18.44 1.73
N SER A 234 29.09 17.47 1.90
CA SER A 234 29.07 16.19 1.17
C SER A 234 28.00 15.20 1.67
N VAL A 235 27.40 15.44 2.84
CA VAL A 235 26.33 14.62 3.42
C VAL A 235 25.06 15.45 3.65
N SER A 236 23.91 14.77 3.67
CA SER A 236 22.63 15.44 3.93
C SER A 236 22.57 15.99 5.36
N LYS A 237 21.88 17.12 5.57
CA LYS A 237 21.68 17.70 6.91
C LYS A 237 20.90 16.79 7.88
N LEU A 238 20.24 15.75 7.36
CA LEU A 238 19.48 14.76 8.11
C LEU A 238 20.37 13.63 8.67
N VAL A 239 21.56 13.42 8.10
CA VAL A 239 22.55 12.51 8.67
C VAL A 239 23.19 13.24 9.84
N GLU A 240 23.09 12.65 11.04
CA GLU A 240 23.60 13.26 12.25
C GLU A 240 25.09 13.56 12.11
N ARG A 241 25.49 14.81 12.35
CA ARG A 241 26.88 15.27 12.17
C ARG A 241 27.87 14.44 13.00
N SER A 242 27.41 13.89 14.13
CA SER A 242 28.10 12.97 15.03
C SER A 242 28.37 11.60 14.38
N GLU A 243 27.40 11.01 13.71
CA GLU A 243 27.54 9.71 13.04
C GLU A 243 28.40 9.80 11.79
N ALA A 244 28.19 10.83 10.96
CA ALA A 244 29.04 11.06 9.77
C ALA A 244 30.51 11.26 10.15
N VAL A 245 30.78 12.01 11.24
CA VAL A 245 32.14 12.20 11.77
C VAL A 245 32.69 10.90 12.35
N ARG A 246 31.92 10.13 13.14
CA ARG A 246 32.36 8.82 13.67
C ARG A 246 32.75 7.84 12.56
N VAL A 247 31.95 7.77 11.50
CA VAL A 247 32.23 6.92 10.33
C VAL A 247 33.46 7.41 9.57
N ALA A 248 33.59 8.74 9.38
CA ALA A 248 34.77 9.32 8.75
C ALA A 248 36.06 9.07 9.53
N THR A 249 36.07 9.25 10.86
CA THR A 249 37.24 9.04 11.72
C THR A 249 37.65 7.57 11.76
N ARG A 250 36.68 6.64 11.81
CA ARG A 250 36.96 5.20 11.72
C ARG A 250 37.64 4.85 10.39
N ASN A 251 37.19 5.48 9.29
CA ASN A 251 37.70 5.21 7.96
C ASN A 251 39.06 5.89 7.68
N SER A 252 39.31 7.09 8.21
CA SER A 252 40.58 7.81 8.06
C SER A 252 41.72 7.20 8.88
N GLN A 253 41.40 6.49 9.96
CA GLN A 253 42.37 5.70 10.74
C GLN A 253 42.80 4.41 10.01
N GLY A 254 42.07 4.00 8.97
CA GLY A 254 42.51 2.96 8.04
C GLY A 254 43.53 3.52 7.06
N ARG A 255 44.81 3.51 7.44
CA ARG A 255 46.00 3.87 6.62
C ARG A 255 45.87 5.22 5.89
N SER A 256 46.32 6.28 6.56
CA SER A 256 46.53 7.59 5.92
C SER A 256 47.56 7.50 4.79
N LEU A 257 47.38 8.31 3.74
CA LEU A 257 48.35 8.45 2.64
C LEU A 257 49.75 8.85 3.12
N ALA A 258 49.89 9.51 4.26
CA ALA A 258 51.20 9.78 4.89
C ALA A 258 51.96 8.50 5.28
N ALA A 259 51.25 7.42 5.61
CA ALA A 259 51.87 6.10 5.82
C ALA A 259 52.28 5.42 4.51
N LEU A 260 51.70 5.83 3.36
CA LEU A 260 52.08 5.38 2.02
C LEU A 260 53.22 6.22 1.41
N GLU A 261 53.42 7.46 1.87
CA GLU A 261 54.59 8.27 1.50
C GLU A 261 55.87 7.81 2.23
N THR A 262 55.72 7.12 3.37
CA THR A 262 56.82 6.48 4.11
C THR A 262 57.11 5.05 3.62
N ALA A 263 56.19 4.45 2.85
CA ALA A 263 56.44 3.17 2.20
C ALA A 263 57.18 3.46 0.88
N GLU A 264 58.40 2.91 0.74
CA GLU A 264 59.22 2.98 -0.46
C GLU A 264 58.40 2.93 -1.75
N HIS A 265 58.63 3.90 -2.63
CA HIS A 265 58.18 3.85 -4.03
C HIS A 265 58.69 2.55 -4.69
N PRO A 266 57.82 1.58 -5.04
CA PRO A 266 58.26 0.33 -5.68
C PRO A 266 58.67 0.50 -7.16
N HIS A 267 58.61 1.73 -7.69
CA HIS A 267 58.94 2.04 -9.08
C HIS A 267 59.86 3.27 -9.16
N ARG A 268 61.00 3.21 -8.47
CA ARG A 268 62.16 3.99 -8.90
C ARG A 268 62.77 3.21 -10.06
N LEU A 269 62.58 3.68 -11.29
CA LEU A 269 63.29 3.15 -12.45
C LEU A 269 64.78 3.40 -12.19
N GLU A 270 65.53 2.35 -11.86
CA GLU A 270 66.99 2.41 -11.91
C GLU A 270 67.39 2.73 -13.36
N PRO A 271 68.32 3.67 -13.59
CA PRO A 271 68.88 3.84 -14.92
C PRO A 271 69.61 2.55 -15.26
N ALA A 272 69.09 1.83 -16.27
CA ALA A 272 69.74 0.66 -16.82
C ALA A 272 71.15 1.06 -17.28
N ASP A 273 72.17 0.40 -16.73
CA ASP A 273 73.52 0.41 -17.26
C ASP A 273 73.46 -0.01 -18.72
N THR A 274 73.72 0.96 -19.59
CA THR A 274 74.13 0.72 -20.96
C THR A 274 75.50 0.05 -20.91
N ASP A 275 75.57 -1.24 -21.22
CA ASP A 275 76.65 -1.85 -22.01
C ASP A 275 76.48 -3.37 -22.10
N SER A 276 76.04 -3.86 -23.25
CA SER A 276 76.67 -4.97 -24.00
C SER A 276 75.71 -5.49 -25.08
N GLU A 277 76.23 -5.49 -26.31
CA GLU A 277 75.60 -6.01 -27.51
C GLU A 277 75.19 -7.49 -27.34
N HIS A 278 73.97 -7.84 -27.75
CA HIS A 278 73.75 -9.12 -28.41
C HIS A 278 72.53 -9.06 -29.34
N THR A 279 72.85 -8.90 -30.62
CA THR A 279 72.08 -9.25 -31.81
C THR A 279 71.15 -10.44 -31.60
N ILE A 280 69.83 -10.24 -31.78
CA ILE A 280 68.88 -11.35 -31.97
C ILE A 280 68.31 -11.25 -33.37
N ALA A 281 68.66 -12.27 -34.17
CA ALA A 281 68.24 -12.50 -35.53
C ALA A 281 66.73 -12.75 -35.62
N VAL A 282 66.10 -12.18 -36.64
CA VAL A 282 64.70 -12.43 -37.02
C VAL A 282 64.65 -13.64 -37.95
N PRO A 283 63.95 -14.75 -37.62
CA PRO A 283 63.70 -15.81 -38.57
C PRO A 283 62.44 -15.48 -39.37
N ASN A 284 62.62 -15.32 -40.68
CA ASN A 284 61.57 -15.26 -41.69
C ASN A 284 60.73 -16.55 -41.68
N GLY A 285 59.42 -16.42 -41.51
CA GLY A 285 58.46 -17.46 -41.83
C GLY A 285 57.93 -17.26 -43.25
N ASP A 286 58.49 -18.02 -44.19
CA ASP A 286 58.01 -18.14 -45.56
C ASP A 286 56.91 -19.22 -45.66
N HIS A 287 56.10 -19.06 -46.69
CA HIS A 287 54.80 -19.68 -46.95
C HIS A 287 54.77 -21.21 -47.07
N ARG A 288 53.61 -21.79 -46.72
CA ARG A 288 52.82 -22.70 -47.57
C ARG A 288 51.41 -22.92 -47.01
#